data_AF-A0A258QT24-F1
#
_entry.id   AF-A0A258QT24-F1
#
_cell.length_a   1.000
_cell.length_b   1.000
_cell.length_c   1.000
_cell.angle_alpha   90.00
_cell.angle_beta   90.00
_cell.angle_gamma   90.00
#
_symmetry.space_group_name_H-M   'P 1'
#
loop_
_entity.id
_entity.type
_entity.pdbx_description
1 polymer ?
#
loop_
_entity_poly.entity_id
_entity_poly.type
_entity_poly.pdbx_seq_one_letter_code
_entity_poly.pdbx_strand_id
1 'polypeptide(L)'
;PLRQVMRGQRWMRRFDFDPEAVVRLCWRGVRPVNVDAPVKYLRADEGGVSHFNYLRDNALLTWMHLRLMLGFVVRLPLLLFRRLRPART
;
A
#
# COMPACT_ATOMS: atom_id res chain seq x y z
N PRO A 1 -12.68 -7.03 -0.58
CA PRO A 1 -12.06 -5.90 -1.32
C PRO A 1 -10.59 -6.14 -1.70
N LEU A 2 -9.73 -6.55 -0.76
CA LEU A 2 -8.30 -6.82 -1.01
C LEU A 2 -8.06 -7.91 -2.06
N ARG A 3 -8.72 -9.07 -1.94
CA ARG A 3 -8.62 -10.17 -2.93
C ARG A 3 -8.90 -9.72 -4.37
N GLN A 4 -9.83 -8.78 -4.56
CA GLN A 4 -10.16 -8.24 -5.88
C GLN A 4 -9.12 -7.23 -6.39
N VAL A 5 -8.46 -6.48 -5.48
CA VAL A 5 -7.29 -5.67 -5.85
C VAL A 5 -6.14 -6.59 -6.30
N MET A 6 -5.86 -7.64 -5.53
CA MET A 6 -4.78 -8.59 -5.82
C MET A 6 -5.00 -9.33 -7.16
N ARG A 7 -6.22 -9.82 -7.43
CA ARG A 7 -6.52 -10.51 -8.70
C ARG A 7 -6.39 -9.60 -9.93
N GLY A 8 -6.62 -8.29 -9.76
CA GLY A 8 -6.59 -7.32 -10.86
C GLY A 8 -5.22 -6.70 -11.12
N GLN A 9 -4.18 -7.06 -10.36
CA GLN A 9 -2.86 -6.48 -10.50
C GLN A 9 -1.80 -7.54 -10.81
N ARG A 10 -0.92 -7.24 -11.78
CA ARG A 10 0.28 -8.04 -12.06
C ARG A 10 1.40 -7.82 -11.02
N TRP A 11 1.30 -6.73 -10.25
CA TRP A 11 2.25 -6.28 -9.24
C TRP A 11 1.79 -6.75 -7.85
N MET A 12 2.48 -6.35 -6.76
CA MET A 12 2.18 -6.80 -5.40
C MET A 12 2.55 -8.27 -5.12
N ARG A 13 3.74 -8.68 -5.56
CA ARG A 13 4.27 -10.06 -5.32
C ARG A 13 5.54 -10.09 -4.47
N ARG A 14 6.05 -8.93 -4.07
CA ARG A 14 7.27 -8.77 -3.30
C ARG A 14 7.06 -7.65 -2.27
N PHE A 15 8.13 -6.92 -1.95
CA PHE A 15 8.15 -5.84 -0.96
C PHE A 15 7.22 -4.66 -1.30
N ASP A 16 6.70 -4.58 -2.53
CA ASP A 16 5.66 -3.62 -2.94
C ASP A 16 4.25 -3.94 -2.42
N PHE A 17 4.02 -5.15 -1.89
CA PHE A 17 2.66 -5.61 -1.59
C PHE A 17 1.92 -4.70 -0.61
N ASP A 18 2.48 -4.47 0.59
CA ASP A 18 1.76 -3.76 1.65
C ASP A 18 1.43 -2.31 1.26
N PRO A 19 2.40 -1.50 0.77
CA PRO A 19 2.11 -0.12 0.41
C PRO A 19 1.10 -0.01 -0.76
N GLU A 20 1.25 -0.84 -1.81
CA GLU A 20 0.35 -0.81 -2.96
C GLU A 20 -1.06 -1.31 -2.60
N ALA A 21 -1.17 -2.33 -1.73
CA ALA A 21 -2.45 -2.82 -1.22
C ALA A 21 -3.20 -1.70 -0.48
N VAL A 22 -2.55 -1.06 0.48
CA VAL A 22 -3.16 -0.02 1.32
C VAL A 22 -3.64 1.15 0.47
N VAL A 23 -2.81 1.69 -0.43
CA VAL A 23 -3.18 2.81 -1.30
C VAL A 23 -4.38 2.47 -2.18
N ARG A 24 -4.40 1.28 -2.79
CA ARG A 24 -5.49 0.85 -3.67
C ARG A 24 -6.79 0.58 -2.91
N LEU A 25 -6.71 0.07 -1.67
CA LEU A 25 -7.87 -0.07 -0.80
C LEU A 25 -8.46 1.30 -0.43
N CYS A 26 -7.61 2.27 -0.10
CA CYS A 26 -8.02 3.66 0.14
C CYS A 26 -8.72 4.26 -1.09
N TRP A 27 -8.20 4.04 -2.30
CA TRP A 27 -8.87 4.49 -3.53
C TRP A 27 -10.24 3.84 -3.74
N ARG A 28 -10.44 2.62 -3.25
CA ARG A 28 -11.76 1.95 -3.24
C ARG A 28 -12.68 2.43 -2.11
N GLY A 29 -12.25 3.38 -1.28
CA GLY A 29 -13.04 3.93 -0.18
C GLY A 29 -13.04 3.08 1.08
N VAL A 30 -12.14 2.10 1.20
CA VAL A 30 -11.96 1.36 2.46
C VAL A 30 -11.31 2.32 3.46
N ARG A 31 -11.94 2.49 4.62
CA ARG A 31 -11.41 3.37 5.68
C ARG A 31 -10.32 2.62 6.46
N PRO A 32 -9.11 3.16 6.59
CA PRO A 32 -8.11 2.61 7.50
C PRO A 32 -8.56 2.80 8.95
N VAL A 33 -8.29 1.80 9.79
CA VAL A 33 -8.55 1.83 11.23
C VAL A 33 -7.22 1.55 11.92
N ASN A 34 -6.85 2.38 12.89
CA ASN A 34 -5.67 2.15 13.70
C ASN A 34 -6.02 1.18 14.82
N VAL A 35 -5.25 0.10 14.91
CA VAL A 35 -5.37 -0.93 15.94
C VAL A 35 -3.99 -1.09 16.55
N ASP A 36 -3.90 -1.10 17.88
CA ASP A 36 -2.63 -1.32 18.57
C ASP A 36 -2.11 -2.71 18.25
N ALA A 37 -0.92 -2.76 17.66
CA ALA A 37 -0.22 -3.98 17.31
C ALA A 37 1.10 -4.04 18.10
N PRO A 38 1.28 -5.00 19.03
CA PRO A 38 2.53 -5.12 19.76
C PRO A 38 3.66 -5.47 18.79
N VAL A 39 4.73 -4.68 18.82
CA VAL A 39 5.91 -4.85 17.94
C VAL A 39 6.97 -5.66 18.68
N LYS A 40 7.41 -6.78 18.08
CA LYS A 40 8.59 -7.55 18.53
C LYS A 40 9.66 -7.52 17.46
N TYR A 41 10.84 -7.00 17.79
CA TYR A 41 12.04 -7.18 16.97
C TYR A 41 12.70 -8.49 17.36
N LEU A 42 12.74 -9.45 16.43
CA LEU A 42 13.45 -10.70 16.63
C LEU A 42 14.95 -10.44 16.53
N ARG A 43 15.74 -11.04 17.42
CA ARG A 43 17.20 -10.99 17.32
C ARG A 43 17.67 -11.87 16.17
N ALA A 44 18.89 -11.65 15.68
CA ALA A 44 19.43 -12.41 14.56
C ALA A 44 19.49 -13.93 14.84
N ASP A 45 19.73 -14.32 16.09
CA ASP A 45 19.71 -15.69 16.60
C ASP A 45 18.30 -16.32 16.65
N GLU A 46 17.24 -15.50 16.73
CA GLU A 46 15.84 -15.93 16.65
C GLU A 46 15.33 -15.97 15.19
N GLY A 47 16.21 -15.77 14.19
CA GLY A 47 15.84 -15.67 12.77
C GLY A 47 15.54 -14.25 12.29
N GLY A 48 15.91 -13.23 13.07
CA GLY A 48 15.81 -11.81 12.73
C GLY A 48 16.82 -11.38 11.65
N VAL A 49 16.77 -12.01 10.48
CA VAL A 49 17.55 -11.60 9.30
C VAL A 49 16.68 -10.83 8.32
N SER A 50 17.16 -9.65 7.93
CA SER A 50 16.50 -8.85 6.92
C SER A 50 16.65 -9.53 5.56
N HIS A 51 15.52 -9.91 4.95
CA HIS A 51 15.49 -10.47 3.60
C HIS A 51 15.50 -9.37 2.51
N PHE A 52 15.94 -8.16 2.88
CA PHE A 52 15.90 -6.98 2.02
C PHE A 52 17.12 -6.93 1.10
N ASN A 53 16.88 -7.06 -0.19
CA ASN A 53 17.88 -6.91 -1.24
C ASN A 53 17.93 -5.44 -1.67
N TYR A 54 18.88 -4.69 -1.14
CA TYR A 54 18.94 -3.24 -1.23
C TYR A 54 18.65 -2.69 -2.64
N LEU A 55 19.39 -3.12 -3.66
CA LEU A 55 19.21 -2.59 -5.01
C LEU A 55 17.88 -3.00 -5.64
N ARG A 56 17.55 -4.30 -5.60
CA ARG A 56 16.36 -4.84 -6.25
C ARG A 56 15.09 -4.31 -5.61
N ASP A 57 15.04 -4.29 -4.29
CA ASP A 57 13.85 -3.91 -3.54
C ASP A 57 13.67 -2.39 -3.57
N ASN A 58 14.74 -1.59 -3.55
CA ASN A 58 14.63 -0.14 -3.75
C ASN A 58 14.15 0.22 -5.16
N ALA A 59 14.64 -0.45 -6.20
CA ALA A 59 14.18 -0.23 -7.58
C ALA A 59 12.68 -0.57 -7.71
N LEU A 60 12.28 -1.69 -7.12
CA LEU A 60 10.89 -2.15 -7.11
C LEU A 60 9.99 -1.18 -6.34
N LEU A 61 10.39 -0.74 -5.15
CA LEU A 61 9.69 0.26 -4.35
C LEU A 61 9.55 1.58 -5.10
N THR A 62 10.64 2.08 -5.70
CA THR A 62 10.63 3.34 -6.46
C THR A 62 9.66 3.28 -7.64
N TRP A 63 9.70 2.18 -8.40
CA TRP A 63 8.79 1.96 -9.53
C TRP A 63 7.32 1.88 -9.09
N MET A 64 7.06 1.18 -7.98
CA MET A 64 5.73 1.12 -7.38
C MET A 64 5.24 2.52 -6.99
N HIS A 65 6.05 3.32 -6.30
CA HIS A 65 5.69 4.69 -5.92
C HIS A 65 5.40 5.56 -7.13
N LEU A 66 6.22 5.49 -8.18
CA LEU A 66 6.00 6.24 -9.41
C LEU A 66 4.64 5.90 -10.04
N ARG A 67 4.33 4.60 -10.20
CA ARG A 67 3.04 4.13 -10.71
C ARG A 67 1.86 4.61 -9.86
N LEU A 68 1.98 4.54 -8.54
CA LEU A 68 0.93 4.97 -7.61
C LEU A 68 0.74 6.48 -7.64
N MET A 69 1.81 7.27 -7.72
CA MET A 69 1.74 8.73 -7.85
C MET A 69 1.08 9.16 -9.15
N LEU A 70 1.45 8.56 -10.29
CA LEU A 70 0.75 8.82 -11.56
C LEU A 70 -0.73 8.45 -11.47
N GLY A 71 -1.04 7.28 -10.89
CA GLY A 71 -2.41 6.83 -10.65
C GLY A 71 -3.20 7.72 -9.69
N PHE A 72 -2.52 8.34 -8.73
CA PHE A 72 -3.08 9.30 -7.79
C PHE A 72 -3.41 10.62 -8.48
N VAL A 73 -2.49 11.19 -9.26
CA VAL A 73 -2.70 12.45 -9.99
C VAL A 73 -3.93 12.36 -10.90
N VAL A 74 -4.09 11.25 -11.63
CA VAL A 74 -5.28 11.02 -12.48
C VAL A 74 -6.57 10.93 -11.65
N ARG A 75 -6.51 10.36 -10.44
CA ARG A 75 -7.66 10.18 -9.55
C ARG A 75 -7.89 11.37 -8.62
N LEU A 76 -6.97 12.33 -8.57
CA LEU A 76 -6.98 13.45 -7.65
C LEU A 76 -8.30 14.24 -7.70
N PRO A 77 -8.87 14.57 -8.88
CA PRO A 77 -10.14 15.29 -8.94
C PRO A 77 -11.29 14.50 -8.30
N LEU A 78 -11.35 13.19 -8.56
CA LEU A 78 -12.37 12.31 -8.00
C LEU A 78 -12.20 12.10 -6.49
N LEU A 79 -10.97 11.94 -6.01
CA LEU A 79 -10.67 11.77 -4.59
C LEU A 79 -10.96 13.05 -3.80
N LEU A 80 -10.64 14.22 -4.35
CA LEU A 80 -11.01 15.51 -3.79
C LEU A 80 -12.52 15.67 -3.72
N PHE A 81 -13.24 15.39 -4.82
CA PHE A 81 -14.69 15.43 -4.83
C PHE A 81 -15.31 14.49 -3.79
N ARG A 82 -14.78 13.27 -3.63
CA ARG A 82 -15.24 12.33 -2.60
C ARG A 82 -14.96 12.80 -1.18
N ARG A 83 -13.87 13.53 -0.94
CA ARG A 83 -13.54 14.11 0.36
C ARG A 83 -14.40 15.33 0.70
N LEU A 84 -14.76 16.12 -0.32
CA LEU A 84 -15.59 17.32 -0.18
C LEU A 84 -17.10 17.02 -0.16
N ARG A 85 -17.53 15.84 -0.64
CA ARG A 85 -18.90 15.38 -0.46
C ARG A 85 -19.19 15.22 1.04
N PRO A 86 -20.16 15.98 1.60
CA PRO A 86 -20.54 15.81 2.99
C PRO A 86 -20.99 14.35 3.18
N ALA A 87 -20.52 13.72 4.26
CA ALA A 87 -21.12 12.48 4.71
C ALA A 87 -22.61 12.78 4.96
N ARG A 88 -23.48 12.25 4.10
CA ARG A 88 -24.92 12.34 4.31
C ARG A 88 -25.19 11.53 5.58
N THR A 89 -25.52 12.26 6.64
CA THR A 89 -25.89 11.78 7.97
C THR A 89 -26.97 10.71 7.88
#